data_AF-A0A432YLH7-F1
#
_entry.id   AF-A0A432YLH7-F1
#
_cell.length_a   1.000
_cell.length_b   1.000
_cell.length_c   1.000
_cell.angle_alpha   90.00
_cell.angle_beta   90.00
_cell.angle_gamma   90.00
#
_symmetry.space_group_name_H-M   'P 1'
#
loop_
_entity.id
_entity.type
_entity.pdbx_description
1 polymer ?
#
loop_
_entity_poly.entity_id
_entity_poly.type
_entity_poly.pdbx_seq_one_letter_code
_entity_poly.pdbx_strand_id
1 'polypeptide(L)'
;MKTVLLICILLAATIAIWSGATLAYFCAGLALVSYYELCYRRDRIDLACIVGGVFFISCGFLALHDNLIMTGSDSAYVQLTTFVAPVALVLLATLVFCIGLVERAALRPDLEESSADLPGGNHRRSRL
;
A
#
# COMPACT_ATOMS: atom_id res chain seq x y z
N MET A 1 4.00 -7.06 10.31
CA MET A 1 2.85 -6.56 9.52
C MET A 1 2.05 -5.50 10.28
N LYS A 2 1.30 -5.87 11.34
CA LYS A 2 0.40 -4.96 12.06
C LYS A 2 1.06 -3.70 12.63
N THR A 3 2.27 -3.82 13.19
CA THR A 3 3.05 -2.70 13.74
C THR A 3 3.51 -1.74 12.66
N VAL A 4 3.97 -2.25 11.51
CA VAL A 4 4.40 -1.43 10.37
C VAL A 4 3.23 -0.64 9.78
N LEU A 5 2.06 -1.28 9.66
CA LEU A 5 0.82 -0.61 9.26
C LEU A 5 0.43 0.51 10.23
N LEU A 6 0.49 0.26 11.54
CA LEU A 6 0.23 1.28 12.55
C LEU A 6 1.19 2.47 12.44
N ILE A 7 2.48 2.21 12.20
CA ILE A 7 3.48 3.26 11.97
C ILE A 7 3.13 4.07 10.71
N CYS A 8 2.72 3.42 9.62
CA CYS A 8 2.29 4.11 8.39
C CYS A 8 1.05 4.97 8.61
N ILE A 9 0.08 4.50 9.41
CA ILE A 9 -1.12 5.28 9.77
C ILE A 9 -0.73 6.51 10.57
N LEU A 10 0.12 6.35 11.59
CA LEU A 10 0.57 7.46 12.42
C LEU A 10 1.33 8.50 11.59
N LEU A 11 2.21 8.05 10.69
CA LEU A 11 2.93 8.93 9.77
C LEU A 11 1.98 9.65 8.80
N ALA A 12 1.00 8.95 8.24
CA ALA A 12 0.02 9.56 7.33
C ALA A 12 -0.83 10.61 8.05
N ALA A 13 -1.20 10.35 9.31
CA ALA A 13 -1.94 11.30 10.14
C ALA A 13 -1.10 12.54 10.47
N THR A 14 0.17 12.38 10.85
CA THR A 14 1.05 13.54 11.08
C THR A 14 1.26 14.34 9.80
N ILE A 15 1.45 13.69 8.65
CA ILE A 15 1.57 14.37 7.35
C ILE A 15 0.28 15.11 6.96
N ALA A 16 -0.89 14.52 7.21
CA ALA A 16 -2.17 15.18 6.96
C ALA A 16 -2.34 16.41 7.88
N ILE A 17 -1.99 16.30 9.16
CA ILE A 17 -2.01 17.43 10.11
C ILE A 17 -1.09 18.56 9.63
N TRP A 18 0.10 18.21 9.15
CA TRP A 18 1.11 19.19 8.74
C TRP A 18 0.80 19.85 7.40
N SER A 19 0.36 19.07 6.41
CA SER A 19 0.05 19.59 5.07
C SER A 19 -1.21 20.45 5.04
N GLY A 20 -2.15 20.25 5.97
CA GLY A 20 -3.43 20.96 5.94
C GLY A 20 -4.34 20.57 4.76
N ALA A 21 -3.89 19.65 3.89
CA ALA A 21 -4.62 19.23 2.71
C ALA A 21 -5.84 18.37 3.07
N THR A 22 -7.04 18.86 2.81
CA THR A 22 -8.32 18.16 3.08
C THR A 22 -8.38 16.78 2.44
N LEU A 23 -7.78 16.62 1.26
CA LEU A 23 -7.69 15.35 0.57
C LEU A 23 -6.70 14.37 1.22
N ALA A 24 -5.61 14.86 1.84
CA ALA A 24 -4.70 14.02 2.61
C ALA A 24 -5.39 13.45 3.86
N TYR A 25 -6.21 14.26 4.55
CA TYR A 25 -7.06 13.79 5.64
C TYR A 25 -8.05 12.71 5.20
N PHE A 26 -8.68 12.88 4.04
CA PHE A 26 -9.62 11.90 3.51
C PHE A 26 -8.94 10.56 3.19
N CYS A 27 -7.77 10.60 2.55
CA CYS A 27 -6.97 9.40 2.27
C CYS A 27 -6.47 8.72 3.55
N ALA A 28 -5.99 9.48 4.54
CA ALA A 28 -5.57 8.95 5.83
C ALA A 28 -6.75 8.31 6.58
N GLY A 29 -7.93 8.93 6.53
CA GLY A 29 -9.17 8.38 7.11
C GLY A 29 -9.59 7.07 6.45
N LEU A 30 -9.60 7.00 5.12
CA LEU A 30 -9.88 5.75 4.38
C LEU A 30 -8.87 4.65 4.70
N ALA A 31 -7.59 5.00 4.82
CA ALA A 31 -6.56 4.05 5.22
C ALA A 31 -6.82 3.50 6.63
N LEU A 32 -7.24 4.36 7.57
CA LEU A 32 -7.56 3.98 8.94
C LEU A 32 -8.82 3.09 9.01
N VAL A 33 -9.88 3.42 8.27
CA VAL A 33 -11.09 2.59 8.15
C VAL A 33 -10.74 1.23 7.55
N SER A 34 -9.93 1.20 6.47
CA SER A 34 -9.48 -0.05 5.86
C SER A 34 -8.67 -0.90 6.84
N TYR A 35 -7.83 -0.28 7.68
CA TYR A 35 -7.11 -1.00 8.71
C TYR A 35 -8.05 -1.61 9.76
N TYR A 36 -9.04 -0.87 10.25
CA TYR A 36 -9.98 -1.36 11.27
C TYR A 36 -10.85 -2.50 10.76
N GLU A 37 -11.49 -2.34 9.59
CA GLU A 37 -12.38 -3.34 9.00
C GLU A 37 -11.63 -4.63 8.64
N LEU A 38 -10.41 -4.52 8.09
CA LEU A 38 -9.64 -5.69 7.68
C LEU A 38 -8.80 -6.31 8.80
N CYS A 39 -8.38 -5.57 9.84
CA CYS A 39 -7.74 -6.19 11.01
C CYS A 39 -8.71 -6.97 11.89
N TYR A 40 -10.02 -6.65 11.82
CA TYR A 40 -11.05 -7.42 12.52
C TYR A 40 -11.17 -8.85 11.96
N ARG A 41 -10.96 -9.04 10.64
CA ARG A 41 -10.85 -10.37 10.01
C ARG A 41 -9.39 -10.75 9.79
N ARG A 42 -8.86 -11.51 10.76
CA ARG A 42 -7.46 -11.99 10.78
C ARG A 42 -7.00 -12.71 9.50
N ASP A 43 -7.92 -13.28 8.72
CA ASP A 43 -7.64 -13.99 7.46
C ASP A 43 -7.44 -13.10 6.22
N ARG A 44 -7.56 -11.76 6.34
CA ARG A 44 -7.48 -10.83 5.20
C ARG A 44 -6.40 -9.76 5.35
N ILE A 45 -5.39 -10.00 6.19
CA ILE A 45 -4.32 -9.03 6.48
C ILE A 45 -3.58 -8.61 5.21
N ASP A 46 -3.33 -9.52 4.26
CA ASP A 46 -2.61 -9.22 3.02
C ASP A 46 -3.40 -8.24 2.14
N LEU A 47 -4.73 -8.40 2.08
CA LEU A 47 -5.61 -7.47 1.37
C LEU A 47 -5.62 -6.09 2.04
N ALA A 48 -5.51 -6.05 3.38
CA ALA A 48 -5.41 -4.81 4.15
C ALA A 48 -4.11 -4.07 3.84
N CYS A 49 -2.99 -4.81 3.74
CA CYS A 49 -1.68 -4.27 3.37
C CYS A 49 -1.71 -3.66 1.96
N ILE A 50 -2.33 -4.35 1.00
CA ILE A 50 -2.45 -3.88 -0.39
C ILE A 50 -3.32 -2.62 -0.46
N VAL A 51 -4.54 -2.67 0.08
CA VAL A 51 -5.50 -1.57 0.01
C VAL A 51 -5.00 -0.36 0.81
N GLY A 52 -4.55 -0.57 2.04
CA GLY A 52 -3.97 0.48 2.88
C GLY A 52 -2.70 1.09 2.26
N GLY A 53 -1.84 0.25 1.67
CA GLY A 53 -0.63 0.70 0.96
C GLY A 53 -0.94 1.70 -0.16
N VAL A 54 -1.94 1.41 -0.99
CA VAL A 54 -2.37 2.34 -2.07
C VAL A 54 -2.81 3.68 -1.49
N PHE A 55 -3.64 3.68 -0.43
CA PHE A 55 -4.09 4.93 0.20
C PHE A 55 -2.96 5.73 0.84
N PHE A 56 -1.97 5.07 1.46
CA PHE A 56 -0.79 5.76 2.01
C PHE A 56 0.09 6.35 0.90
N ILE A 57 0.28 5.64 -0.21
CA ILE A 57 1.01 6.15 -1.38
C ILE A 57 0.29 7.40 -1.92
N SER A 58 -1.02 7.34 -2.13
CA SER A 58 -1.82 8.48 -2.58
C SER A 58 -1.74 9.66 -1.61
N CYS A 59 -1.79 9.40 -0.30
CA CYS A 59 -1.64 10.43 0.73
C CYS A 59 -0.28 11.12 0.67
N GLY A 60 0.81 10.34 0.55
CA GLY A 60 2.16 10.87 0.46
C GLY A 60 2.39 11.70 -0.80
N PHE A 61 1.90 11.26 -1.95
CA PHE A 61 1.97 12.02 -3.20
C PHE A 61 1.17 13.33 -3.13
N LEU A 62 -0.03 13.31 -2.55
CA LEU A 62 -0.84 14.52 -2.39
C LEU A 62 -0.15 15.55 -1.49
N ALA A 63 0.38 15.10 -0.35
CA ALA A 63 1.11 15.97 0.56
C ALA A 63 2.39 16.52 -0.09
N LEU A 64 3.09 15.70 -0.88
CA LEU A 64 4.27 16.15 -1.65
C LEU A 64 3.89 17.22 -2.68
N HIS A 65 2.79 17.00 -3.40
CA HIS A 65 2.30 17.94 -4.42
C HIS A 65 1.87 19.27 -3.80
N ASP A 66 1.16 19.23 -2.67
CA ASP A 66 0.71 20.45 -1.98
C ASP A 66 1.90 21.26 -1.44
N ASN A 67 2.88 20.57 -0.84
CA ASN A 67 4.14 21.19 -0.39
C ASN A 67 4.94 21.80 -1.55
N LEU A 68 4.94 21.17 -2.74
CA LEU A 68 5.61 21.70 -3.92
C LEU A 68 4.96 23.00 -4.43
N ILE A 69 3.63 23.08 -4.41
CA ILE A 69 2.89 24.27 -4.81
C ILE A 69 3.05 25.39 -3.78
N MET A 70 3.06 25.04 -2.49
CA MET A 70 3.18 26.00 -1.39
C MET A 70 4.60 26.48 -1.10
N THR A 71 5.64 25.94 -1.75
CA THR A 71 7.03 26.39 -1.54
C THR A 71 7.28 27.80 -2.07
N GLY A 72 6.80 28.80 -1.34
CA GLY A 72 7.16 30.21 -1.41
C GLY A 72 7.98 30.57 -0.17
N SER A 73 9.28 30.77 -0.36
CA SER A 73 10.20 31.51 0.52
C SER A 73 10.40 31.09 2.00
N ASP A 74 10.11 29.86 2.41
CA ASP A 74 10.46 29.44 3.78
C ASP A 74 11.82 28.74 3.90
N SER A 75 12.43 28.89 5.09
CA SER A 75 13.78 28.42 5.41
C SER A 75 14.05 26.97 5.00
N ALA A 76 15.24 26.71 4.45
CA ALA A 76 15.64 25.40 3.88
C ALA A 76 15.48 24.20 4.84
N TYR A 77 15.51 24.46 6.15
CA TYR A 77 15.35 23.43 7.19
C TYR A 77 13.92 22.90 7.27
N VAL A 78 12.93 23.78 7.15
CA VAL A 78 11.50 23.39 7.15
C VAL A 78 11.23 22.59 5.89
N GLN A 79 11.69 23.09 4.73
CA GLN A 79 11.56 22.42 3.43
C GLN A 79 12.02 20.95 3.47
N LEU A 80 13.25 20.69 3.93
CA LEU A 80 13.79 19.34 4.03
C LEU A 80 12.88 18.39 4.81
N THR A 81 12.35 18.83 5.96
CA THR A 81 11.45 18.00 6.77
C THR A 81 10.07 17.78 6.12
N THR A 82 9.51 18.80 5.45
CA THR A 82 8.26 18.71 4.67
C THR A 82 8.37 17.76 3.48
N PHE A 83 9.56 17.62 2.87
CA PHE A 83 9.76 16.73 1.71
C PHE A 83 10.12 15.31 2.12
N VAL A 84 10.94 15.14 3.16
CA VAL A 84 11.42 13.80 3.59
C VAL A 84 10.29 12.97 4.17
N ALA A 85 9.38 13.54 4.97
CA ALA A 85 8.28 12.81 5.57
C ALA A 85 7.32 12.13 4.55
N PRO A 86 6.78 12.83 3.53
CA PRO A 86 5.94 12.20 2.52
C PRO A 86 6.71 11.19 1.66
N VAL A 87 7.98 11.43 1.34
CA VAL A 87 8.81 10.47 0.59
C VAL A 87 9.03 9.20 1.41
N ALA A 88 9.36 9.32 2.71
CA ALA A 88 9.50 8.19 3.61
C ALA A 88 8.20 7.39 3.77
N LEU A 89 7.05 8.08 3.85
CA LEU A 89 5.73 7.44 3.85
C LEU A 89 5.51 6.63 2.56
N VAL A 90 5.79 7.21 1.39
CA VAL A 90 5.62 6.52 0.09
C VAL A 90 6.52 5.28 0.01
N LEU A 91 7.78 5.38 0.43
CA LEU A 91 8.73 4.26 0.44
C LEU A 91 8.29 3.15 1.39
N LEU A 92 7.85 3.49 2.61
CA LEU A 92 7.33 2.52 3.56
C LEU A 92 6.03 1.87 3.06
N ALA A 93 5.13 2.65 2.48
CA ALA A 93 3.87 2.15 1.95
C ALA A 93 4.07 1.23 0.74
N THR A 94 5.03 1.54 -0.14
CA THR A 94 5.40 0.65 -1.26
C THR A 94 6.02 -0.64 -0.77
N LEU A 95 6.88 -0.60 0.26
CA LEU A 95 7.41 -1.83 0.87
C LEU A 95 6.29 -2.71 1.44
N VAL A 96 5.35 -2.13 2.19
CA VAL A 96 4.18 -2.85 2.74
C VAL A 96 3.31 -3.43 1.63
N PHE A 97 3.12 -2.67 0.55
CA PHE A 97 2.36 -3.11 -0.62
C PHE A 97 3.04 -4.30 -1.33
N CYS A 98 4.35 -4.21 -1.59
CA CYS A 98 5.13 -5.28 -2.21
C CYS A 98 5.11 -6.55 -1.35
N ILE A 99 5.28 -6.41 -0.04
CA ILE A 99 5.21 -7.53 0.90
C ILE A 99 3.82 -8.19 0.84
N GLY A 100 2.74 -7.40 0.88
CA GLY A 100 1.38 -7.92 0.77
C GLY A 100 1.09 -8.63 -0.55
N LEU A 101 1.67 -8.15 -1.66
CA LEU A 101 1.58 -8.84 -2.96
C LEU A 101 2.34 -10.16 -2.97
N VAL A 102 3.56 -10.19 -2.42
CA VAL A 102 4.40 -11.41 -2.36
C VAL A 102 3.74 -12.49 -1.49
N GLU A 103 3.21 -12.14 -0.32
CA GLU A 103 2.50 -13.10 0.53
C GLU A 103 1.27 -13.68 -0.16
N ARG A 104 0.52 -12.83 -0.88
CA ARG A 104 -0.66 -13.27 -1.63
C ARG A 104 -0.32 -14.14 -2.84
N ALA A 105 0.82 -13.89 -3.49
CA ALA A 105 1.34 -14.72 -4.58
C ALA A 105 1.84 -16.08 -4.06
N ALA A 106 2.52 -16.09 -2.91
CA ALA A 106 2.99 -17.32 -2.26
C ALA A 106 1.85 -18.21 -1.75
N LEU A 107 0.68 -17.64 -1.45
CA LEU A 107 -0.55 -18.37 -1.11
C LEU A 107 -1.33 -18.87 -2.34
N ARG A 108 -0.89 -18.54 -3.56
CA ARG A 108 -1.45 -19.05 -4.82
C ARG A 108 -0.36 -19.59 -5.77
N PRO A 109 0.41 -20.61 -5.37
CA PRO A 109 1.35 -21.26 -6.30
C PRO A 109 0.63 -22.07 -7.40
N ASP A 110 -0.62 -22.46 -7.19
CA ASP A 110 -1.29 -23.49 -8.03
C ASP A 110 -1.98 -22.96 -9.31
N LEU A 111 -1.91 -21.65 -9.62
CA LEU A 111 -2.58 -21.08 -10.80
C LEU A 111 -1.66 -20.84 -12.01
N GLU A 112 -0.33 -20.86 -11.82
CA GLU A 112 0.61 -20.75 -12.96
C GLU A 112 0.99 -22.11 -13.57
N GLU A 113 0.82 -23.23 -12.85
CA GLU A 113 1.12 -24.56 -13.39
C GLU A 113 -0.04 -25.14 -14.24
N SER A 114 -1.28 -24.68 -14.06
CA SER A 114 -2.46 -25.17 -14.80
C SER A 114 -2.61 -24.59 -16.22
N SER A 115 -1.70 -23.72 -16.67
CA SER A 115 -1.68 -23.19 -18.04
C SER A 115 -0.63 -23.83 -18.95
N ALA A 116 0.21 -24.73 -18.42
CA ALA A 116 1.18 -25.49 -19.23
C ALA A 116 0.59 -26.79 -19.81
N ASP A 117 -0.52 -27.31 -19.29
CA ASP A 117 -1.20 -28.48 -19.84
C ASP A 117 -2.27 -28.08 -20.87
N LEU A 118 -1.80 -27.63 -22.04
CA LEU A 118 -2.56 -27.70 -23.28
C LEU A 118 -2.72 -29.18 -23.70
N PRO A 119 -3.91 -29.64 -24.13
CA PRO A 119 -4.22 -31.04 -24.38
C PRO A 119 -3.59 -31.53 -25.69
N GLY A 120 -2.35 -31.99 -25.62
CA GLY A 120 -1.59 -32.53 -26.74
C GLY A 120 -1.06 -33.93 -26.45
N GLY A 121 -1.94 -34.89 -26.18
CA GLY A 121 -1.55 -36.26 -25.79
C GLY A 121 -2.38 -37.35 -26.45
N ASN A 122 -2.18 -37.56 -27.75
CA ASN A 122 -2.72 -38.72 -28.45
C ASN A 122 -1.98 -40.00 -28.01
N HIS A 123 -2.53 -40.72 -27.02
CA HIS A 123 -2.10 -42.09 -26.66
C HIS A 123 -3.28 -43.00 -26.26
N ARG A 124 -3.95 -43.53 -27.29
CA ARG A 124 -4.25 -44.97 -27.49
C ARG A 124 -4.10 -45.92 -26.26
N ARG A 125 -5.22 -46.47 -25.74
CA ARG A 125 -5.43 -47.87 -25.23
C ARG A 125 -6.75 -47.94 -24.43
N SER A 126 -7.85 -48.49 -24.99
CA SER A 126 -8.25 -49.92 -24.99
C SER A 126 -8.90 -50.43 -23.68
N ARG A 127 -10.12 -50.98 -23.82
CA ARG A 127 -10.92 -51.79 -22.87
C ARG A 127 -11.63 -50.95 -21.80
N LEU A 128 -12.96 -50.95 -21.66
CA LEU A 128 -13.95 -52.03 -21.78
C LEU A 128 -15.20 -51.56 -22.54
#